data_AF-A0A9X2CMW4-F1
#
_entry.id   AF-A0A9X2CMW4-F1
#
_cell.length_a   1.000
_cell.length_b   1.000
_cell.length_c   1.000
_cell.angle_alpha   90.00
_cell.angle_beta   90.00
_cell.angle_gamma   90.00
#
_symmetry.space_group_name_H-M   'P 1'
#
loop_
_entity.id
_entity.type
_entity.pdbx_description
1 polymer ?
#
loop_
_entity_poly.entity_id
_entity_poly.type
_entity_poly.pdbx_seq_one_letter_code
_entity_poly.pdbx_strand_id
1 'polypeptide(L)'
;MTNPDTGFYENLPALNIPVSKLVGDIGHFHQVPESWHIVAADIKNSTQAITKGQHHSVNLIATGAVIAMINIAYNAKINIPFFFGGDGAIALVPKEILLKTLNALQKHKINTFKNFELELKTGSLPVKTIYQENIQLKIAKLKVNEDLNIPIVLGDALHYAEDLIKNTIPEQEIIPDDKPLDLEGMECKWDKIKPPKIGQEVVSLIVISKNDTTSYKIFSEVLQAIDDIYGSPHRRKPITVQRLKLKANLRKINAEMKAKLGKFNLPYLIKSWMIGKYGKHIWLKKENGKDYLKKLVALTDTLTIDGRINTVISGTPQQREALTGYLDNLENSGKIAYGMHVSEESIMSCYVRDISTHEHIHFVDGGNGGYTKAAKSLKAKI
;
A
#
# COMPACT_ATOMS: atom_id res chain seq x y z
N MET A 1 18.51 -27.16 0.84
CA MET A 1 18.15 -26.98 -0.58
C MET A 1 17.13 -25.87 -0.64
N THR A 2 17.41 -24.79 -1.35
CA THR A 2 16.44 -23.70 -1.56
C THR A 2 15.24 -24.26 -2.32
N ASN A 3 14.04 -24.06 -1.78
CA ASN A 3 12.80 -24.44 -2.45
C ASN A 3 12.74 -23.74 -3.82
N PRO A 4 12.52 -24.46 -4.94
CA PRO A 4 12.43 -23.83 -6.27
C PRO A 4 11.38 -22.72 -6.34
N ASP A 5 10.36 -22.78 -5.47
CA ASP A 5 9.28 -21.79 -5.40
C ASP A 5 9.70 -20.43 -4.82
N THR A 6 10.84 -20.34 -4.11
CA THR A 6 11.25 -19.10 -3.44
C THR A 6 11.43 -17.93 -4.43
N GLY A 7 11.88 -18.23 -5.66
CA GLY A 7 12.04 -17.25 -6.74
C GLY A 7 10.79 -17.00 -7.59
N PHE A 8 9.63 -17.55 -7.23
CA PHE A 8 8.42 -17.51 -8.06
C PHE A 8 8.05 -16.09 -8.53
N TYR A 9 7.92 -15.14 -7.61
CA TYR A 9 7.50 -13.78 -7.96
C TYR A 9 8.55 -13.07 -8.83
N GLU A 10 9.84 -13.31 -8.59
CA GLU A 10 10.91 -12.75 -9.41
C GLU A 10 10.83 -13.24 -10.86
N ASN A 11 10.57 -14.53 -11.03
CA ASN A 11 10.50 -15.18 -12.34
C ASN A 11 9.23 -14.86 -13.14
N LEU A 12 8.23 -14.19 -12.56
CA LEU A 12 7.05 -13.77 -13.31
C LEU A 12 7.42 -12.71 -14.37
N PRO A 13 6.89 -12.84 -15.60
CA PRO A 13 7.13 -11.85 -16.65
C PRO A 13 6.54 -10.50 -16.26
N ALA A 14 7.34 -9.44 -16.38
CA ALA A 14 6.88 -8.06 -16.20
C ALA A 14 6.20 -7.59 -17.49
N LEU A 15 4.88 -7.50 -17.49
CA LEU A 15 4.08 -7.19 -18.66
C LEU A 15 3.97 -5.67 -18.88
N ASN A 16 4.28 -5.21 -20.09
CA ASN A 16 4.15 -3.80 -20.49
C ASN A 16 2.92 -3.59 -21.38
N ILE A 17 1.74 -3.67 -20.79
CA ILE A 17 0.44 -3.49 -21.46
C ILE A 17 -0.48 -2.62 -20.58
N PRO A 18 -1.52 -1.98 -21.14
CA PRO A 18 -2.49 -1.23 -20.34
C PRO A 18 -3.10 -2.10 -19.24
N VAL A 19 -3.24 -1.55 -18.03
CA VAL A 19 -3.71 -2.30 -16.86
C VAL A 19 -5.12 -2.88 -17.06
N SER A 20 -6.01 -2.17 -17.75
CA SER A 20 -7.34 -2.67 -18.12
C SER A 20 -7.24 -3.96 -18.94
N LYS A 21 -6.37 -3.97 -19.97
CA LYS A 21 -6.14 -5.15 -20.82
C LYS A 21 -5.50 -6.31 -20.07
N LEU A 22 -4.53 -6.04 -19.19
CA LEU A 22 -3.91 -7.06 -18.36
C LEU A 22 -4.96 -7.75 -17.49
N VAL A 23 -5.74 -6.96 -16.76
CA VAL A 23 -6.78 -7.46 -15.83
C VAL A 23 -7.88 -8.20 -16.60
N GLY A 24 -8.25 -7.74 -17.80
CA GLY A 24 -9.27 -8.37 -18.62
C GLY A 24 -8.90 -9.75 -19.19
N ASP A 25 -7.63 -10.14 -19.12
CA ASP A 25 -7.15 -11.41 -19.65
C ASP A 25 -6.48 -12.27 -18.57
N ILE A 26 -7.24 -13.26 -18.10
CA ILE A 26 -6.80 -14.19 -17.05
C ILE A 26 -5.61 -15.06 -17.46
N GLY A 27 -5.30 -15.16 -18.75
CA GLY A 27 -4.15 -15.91 -19.26
C GLY A 27 -2.80 -15.36 -18.83
N HIS A 28 -2.73 -14.09 -18.42
CA HIS A 28 -1.52 -13.47 -17.87
C HIS A 28 -1.24 -13.82 -16.41
N PHE A 29 -2.21 -14.43 -15.71
CA PHE A 29 -2.16 -14.64 -14.27
C PHE A 29 -1.74 -16.06 -13.90
N HIS A 30 -0.86 -16.16 -12.90
CA HIS A 30 -0.27 -17.40 -12.44
C HIS A 30 -0.74 -17.72 -11.03
N GLN A 31 -0.91 -19.00 -10.71
CA GLN A 31 -1.19 -19.43 -9.33
C GLN A 31 0.06 -19.21 -8.47
N VAL A 32 -0.16 -18.73 -7.26
CA VAL A 32 0.90 -18.56 -6.26
C VAL A 32 1.24 -19.94 -5.69
N PRO A 33 2.51 -20.30 -5.48
CA PRO A 33 2.85 -21.63 -5.00
C PRO A 33 2.24 -21.94 -3.63
N GLU A 34 1.77 -23.17 -3.43
CA GLU A 34 1.17 -23.64 -2.16
C GLU A 34 2.12 -23.50 -0.96
N SER A 35 3.42 -23.50 -1.21
CA SER A 35 4.48 -23.33 -0.22
C SER A 35 4.59 -21.89 0.31
N TRP A 36 3.92 -20.93 -0.30
CA TRP A 36 3.88 -19.54 0.14
C TRP A 36 2.77 -19.30 1.15
N HIS A 37 2.83 -18.16 1.82
CA HIS A 37 1.87 -17.73 2.83
C HIS A 37 1.38 -16.32 2.51
N ILE A 38 0.10 -16.08 2.78
CA ILE A 38 -0.45 -14.73 2.88
C ILE A 38 -0.16 -14.24 4.30
N VAL A 39 0.60 -13.16 4.43
CA VAL A 39 0.92 -12.52 5.70
C VAL A 39 0.16 -11.19 5.74
N ALA A 40 -0.58 -10.96 6.81
CA ALA A 40 -1.37 -9.73 6.98
C ALA A 40 -1.02 -9.03 8.30
N ALA A 41 -1.08 -7.71 8.28
CA ALA A 41 -1.00 -6.84 9.44
C ALA A 41 -2.08 -5.75 9.32
N ASP A 42 -3.00 -5.68 10.27
CA ASP A 42 -4.15 -4.76 10.22
C ASP A 42 -4.41 -4.08 11.57
N ILE A 43 -4.75 -2.80 11.55
CA ILE A 43 -5.00 -2.02 12.76
C ILE A 43 -6.46 -2.15 13.18
N LYS A 44 -6.67 -2.71 14.37
CA LYS A 44 -8.00 -2.83 14.94
C LYS A 44 -8.60 -1.45 15.23
N ASN A 45 -9.87 -1.27 14.90
CA ASN A 45 -10.62 -0.03 15.10
C ASN A 45 -9.95 1.22 14.46
N SER A 46 -9.21 1.04 13.36
CA SER A 46 -8.58 2.12 12.57
C SER A 46 -9.54 3.27 12.24
N THR A 47 -10.77 2.96 11.83
CA THR A 47 -11.82 3.96 11.56
C THR A 47 -12.06 4.88 12.76
N GLN A 48 -12.12 4.32 13.97
CA GLN A 48 -12.29 5.11 15.19
C GLN A 48 -11.04 5.95 15.47
N ALA A 49 -9.84 5.38 15.33
CA ALA A 49 -8.58 6.11 15.49
C ALA A 49 -8.49 7.32 14.55
N ILE A 50 -8.90 7.17 13.29
CA ILE A 50 -8.95 8.26 12.30
C ILE A 50 -9.95 9.34 12.70
N THR A 51 -11.15 8.97 13.18
CA THR A 51 -12.11 9.97 13.68
C THR A 51 -11.57 10.76 14.89
N LYS A 52 -10.67 10.17 15.69
CA LYS A 52 -9.94 10.83 16.78
C LYS A 52 -8.71 11.62 16.32
N GLY A 53 -8.50 11.80 15.01
CA GLY A 53 -7.38 12.57 14.45
C GLY A 53 -6.06 11.80 14.36
N GLN A 54 -6.04 10.48 14.60
CA GLN A 54 -4.81 9.66 14.57
C GLN A 54 -4.45 9.12 13.17
N HIS A 55 -4.97 9.73 12.10
CA HIS A 55 -4.72 9.30 10.72
C HIS A 55 -3.23 9.11 10.39
N HIS A 56 -2.40 10.04 10.86
CA HIS A 56 -0.96 9.94 10.66
C HIS A 56 -0.35 8.69 11.32
N SER A 57 -0.77 8.37 12.55
CA SER A 57 -0.29 7.20 13.26
C SER A 57 -0.72 5.91 12.56
N VAL A 58 -1.97 5.86 12.09
CA VAL A 58 -2.53 4.70 11.35
C VAL A 58 -1.69 4.41 10.11
N ASN A 59 -1.50 5.40 9.22
CA ASN A 59 -0.72 5.20 8.01
C ASN A 59 0.75 4.86 8.32
N LEU A 60 1.32 5.45 9.37
CA LEU A 60 2.70 5.17 9.80
C LEU A 60 2.87 3.73 10.27
N ILE A 61 1.93 3.21 11.07
CA ILE A 61 1.95 1.84 11.58
C ILE A 61 1.81 0.85 10.42
N ALA A 62 0.84 1.06 9.53
CA ALA A 62 0.63 0.20 8.36
C ALA A 62 1.86 0.21 7.42
N THR A 63 2.46 1.39 7.19
CA THR A 63 3.70 1.53 6.42
C THR A 63 4.86 0.78 7.10
N GLY A 64 4.98 0.87 8.43
CA GLY A 64 5.99 0.13 9.19
C GLY A 64 5.85 -1.38 9.02
N ALA A 65 4.62 -1.91 8.96
CA ALA A 65 4.40 -3.33 8.71
C ALA A 65 4.91 -3.75 7.32
N VAL A 66 4.62 -2.98 6.27
CA VAL A 66 5.15 -3.24 4.91
C VAL A 66 6.67 -3.26 4.92
N ILE A 67 7.30 -2.24 5.52
CA ILE A 67 8.75 -2.08 5.55
C ILE A 67 9.42 -3.22 6.30
N ALA A 68 8.86 -3.64 7.43
CA ALA A 68 9.36 -4.80 8.17
C ALA A 68 9.41 -6.05 7.29
N MET A 69 8.35 -6.32 6.50
CA MET A 69 8.30 -7.47 5.60
C MET A 69 9.31 -7.34 4.44
N ILE A 70 9.39 -6.16 3.82
CA ILE A 70 10.30 -5.89 2.70
C ILE A 70 11.77 -5.99 3.13
N ASN A 71 12.15 -5.43 4.29
CA ASN A 71 13.54 -5.48 4.77
C ASN A 71 13.98 -6.94 5.04
N ILE A 72 13.09 -7.79 5.57
CA ILE A 72 13.36 -9.22 5.74
C ILE A 72 13.57 -9.90 4.39
N ALA A 73 12.69 -9.66 3.42
CA ALA A 73 12.78 -10.25 2.09
C ALA A 73 14.05 -9.80 1.35
N TYR A 74 14.36 -8.50 1.42
CA TYR A 74 15.57 -7.92 0.84
C TYR A 74 16.86 -8.51 1.42
N ASN A 75 16.96 -8.62 2.75
CA ASN A 75 18.11 -9.24 3.41
C ASN A 75 18.29 -10.71 3.01
N ALA A 76 17.21 -11.38 2.61
CA ALA A 76 17.23 -12.73 2.06
C ALA A 76 17.44 -12.79 0.53
N LYS A 77 17.53 -11.63 -0.15
CA LYS A 77 17.57 -11.49 -1.62
C LYS A 77 16.38 -12.12 -2.32
N ILE A 78 15.19 -11.95 -1.74
CA ILE A 78 13.93 -12.48 -2.23
C ILE A 78 12.99 -11.30 -2.51
N ASN A 79 12.37 -11.31 -3.70
CA ASN A 79 11.34 -10.34 -4.04
C ASN A 79 9.96 -10.90 -3.69
N ILE A 80 9.20 -10.13 -2.93
CA ILE A 80 7.84 -10.47 -2.51
C ILE A 80 6.85 -9.40 -2.99
N PRO A 81 5.64 -9.79 -3.42
CA PRO A 81 4.57 -8.84 -3.65
C PRO A 81 3.93 -8.43 -2.32
N PHE A 82 3.57 -7.16 -2.20
CA PHE A 82 2.90 -6.59 -1.04
C PHE A 82 1.85 -5.57 -1.47
N PHE A 83 0.88 -5.32 -0.59
CA PHE A 83 -0.29 -4.49 -0.81
C PHE A 83 -0.52 -3.62 0.42
N PHE A 84 -0.82 -2.34 0.19
CA PHE A 84 -1.05 -1.34 1.23
C PHE A 84 -2.49 -0.83 1.14
N GLY A 85 -3.25 -0.95 2.24
CA GLY A 85 -4.67 -0.58 2.31
C GLY A 85 -4.95 0.75 3.03
N GLY A 86 -3.93 1.48 3.49
CA GLY A 86 -4.08 2.67 4.34
C GLY A 86 -3.88 2.38 5.82
N ASP A 87 -4.66 1.43 6.36
CA ASP A 87 -4.65 0.99 7.76
C ASP A 87 -4.14 -0.44 7.96
N GLY A 88 -3.79 -1.12 6.87
CA GLY A 88 -3.24 -2.47 6.89
C GLY A 88 -2.22 -2.72 5.77
N ALA A 89 -1.59 -3.88 5.85
CA ALA A 89 -0.57 -4.37 4.95
C ALA A 89 -0.72 -5.87 4.72
N ILE A 90 -0.62 -6.31 3.47
CA ILE A 90 -0.62 -7.73 3.10
C ILE A 90 0.62 -8.01 2.26
N ALA A 91 1.24 -9.18 2.43
CA ALA A 91 2.30 -9.66 1.55
C ALA A 91 2.18 -11.16 1.28
N LEU A 92 2.63 -11.59 0.10
CA LEU A 92 2.84 -13.01 -0.17
C LEU A 92 4.29 -13.35 0.13
N VAL A 93 4.49 -14.27 1.06
CA VAL A 93 5.80 -14.54 1.66
C VAL A 93 6.13 -16.02 1.51
N PRO A 94 7.28 -16.39 0.92
CA PRO A 94 7.67 -17.78 0.83
C PRO A 94 8.07 -18.32 2.20
N LYS A 95 7.89 -19.64 2.41
CA LYS A 95 8.11 -20.31 3.71
C LYS A 95 9.49 -20.03 4.31
N GLU A 96 10.52 -19.84 3.49
CA GLU A 96 11.91 -19.67 3.91
C GLU A 96 12.12 -18.42 4.78
N ILE A 97 11.34 -17.37 4.57
CA ILE A 97 11.46 -16.11 5.33
C ILE A 97 10.27 -15.87 6.28
N LEU A 98 9.23 -16.70 6.22
CA LEU A 98 8.00 -16.55 6.99
C LEU A 98 8.24 -16.31 8.48
N LEU A 99 9.04 -17.17 9.13
CA LEU A 99 9.27 -17.06 10.57
C LEU A 99 9.96 -15.74 10.95
N LYS A 100 10.89 -15.27 10.12
CA LYS A 100 11.57 -13.98 10.33
C LYS A 100 10.60 -12.81 10.12
N THR A 101 9.74 -12.90 9.11
CA THR A 101 8.70 -11.91 8.82
C THR A 101 7.72 -11.77 9.98
N LEU A 102 7.19 -12.90 10.48
CA LEU A 102 6.24 -12.87 11.60
C LEU A 102 6.89 -12.37 12.90
N ASN A 103 8.15 -12.73 13.15
CA ASN A 103 8.94 -12.15 14.26
C ASN A 103 9.04 -10.62 14.19
N ALA A 104 9.33 -10.08 13.00
CA ALA A 104 9.41 -8.63 12.81
C ALA A 104 8.06 -7.96 13.03
N LEU A 105 6.97 -8.54 12.52
CA LEU A 105 5.61 -8.04 12.73
C LEU A 105 5.18 -8.09 14.19
N GLN A 106 5.56 -9.13 14.94
CA GLN A 106 5.27 -9.23 16.37
C GLN A 106 5.96 -8.12 17.18
N LYS A 107 7.22 -7.80 16.86
CA LYS A 107 7.94 -6.66 17.47
C LYS A 107 7.29 -5.34 17.11
N HIS A 108 6.91 -5.16 15.85
CA HIS A 108 6.22 -3.97 15.38
C HIS A 108 4.87 -3.79 16.08
N LYS A 109 4.12 -4.86 16.30
CA LYS A 109 2.89 -4.88 17.08
C LYS A 109 3.10 -4.43 18.52
N ILE A 110 4.08 -5.00 19.23
CA ILE A 110 4.41 -4.61 20.62
C ILE A 110 4.79 -3.13 20.68
N ASN A 111 5.64 -2.67 19.77
CA ASN A 111 6.05 -1.27 19.66
C ASN A 111 4.86 -0.35 19.34
N THR A 112 3.95 -0.81 18.48
CA THR A 112 2.76 -0.07 18.08
C THR A 112 1.85 0.18 19.28
N PHE A 113 1.51 -0.86 20.02
CA PHE A 113 0.67 -0.74 21.21
C PHE A 113 1.30 0.17 22.25
N LYS A 114 2.60 -0.04 22.56
CA LYS A 114 3.34 0.76 23.54
C LYS A 114 3.42 2.25 23.20
N ASN A 115 3.56 2.60 21.93
CA ASN A 115 3.85 3.99 21.52
C ASN A 115 2.63 4.77 21.04
N PHE A 116 1.58 4.09 20.57
CA PHE A 116 0.42 4.70 19.93
C PHE A 116 -0.92 4.28 20.54
N GLU A 117 -0.94 3.32 21.48
CA GLU A 117 -2.17 2.76 22.07
C GLU A 117 -3.13 2.19 21.02
N LEU A 118 -2.56 1.71 19.90
CA LEU A 118 -3.28 1.05 18.82
C LEU A 118 -2.94 -0.44 18.82
N GLU A 119 -3.95 -1.28 18.62
CA GLU A 119 -3.79 -2.73 18.56
C GLU A 119 -3.57 -3.14 17.10
N LEU A 120 -2.38 -3.67 16.80
CA LEU A 120 -2.05 -4.25 15.50
C LEU A 120 -2.30 -5.75 15.54
N LYS A 121 -3.16 -6.27 14.67
CA LYS A 121 -3.31 -7.71 14.44
C LYS A 121 -2.36 -8.14 13.34
N THR A 122 -1.69 -9.27 13.54
CA THR A 122 -0.70 -9.81 12.61
C THR A 122 -0.85 -11.32 12.54
N GLY A 123 -0.69 -11.90 11.36
CA GLY A 123 -0.74 -13.36 11.22
C GLY A 123 -0.35 -13.82 9.83
N SER A 124 -0.44 -15.14 9.61
CA SER A 124 -0.27 -15.73 8.30
C SER A 124 -1.24 -16.87 8.05
N LEU A 125 -1.57 -17.07 6.78
CA LEU A 125 -2.35 -18.19 6.29
C LEU A 125 -1.60 -18.86 5.13
N PRO A 126 -1.40 -20.20 5.14
CA PRO A 126 -0.79 -20.90 4.02
C PRO A 126 -1.62 -20.77 2.74
N VAL A 127 -0.98 -20.54 1.60
CA VAL A 127 -1.66 -20.53 0.28
C VAL A 127 -2.29 -21.89 -0.01
N LYS A 128 -1.69 -22.98 0.47
CA LYS A 128 -2.30 -24.30 0.41
C LYS A 128 -3.72 -24.33 1.00
N THR A 129 -3.95 -23.68 2.14
CA THR A 129 -5.28 -23.63 2.79
C THR A 129 -6.27 -22.86 1.94
N ILE A 130 -5.86 -21.76 1.31
CA ILE A 130 -6.70 -20.99 0.37
C ILE A 130 -7.22 -21.89 -0.77
N TYR A 131 -6.33 -22.70 -1.36
CA TYR A 131 -6.71 -23.57 -2.46
C TYR A 131 -7.57 -24.76 -2.01
N GLN A 132 -7.38 -25.26 -0.79
CA GLN A 132 -8.24 -26.28 -0.19
C GLN A 132 -9.68 -25.78 0.03
N GLU A 133 -9.84 -24.50 0.33
CA GLU A 133 -11.15 -23.82 0.43
C GLU A 133 -11.73 -23.43 -0.94
N ASN A 134 -11.09 -23.82 -2.05
CA ASN A 134 -11.44 -23.44 -3.43
C ASN A 134 -11.46 -21.93 -3.69
N ILE A 135 -10.69 -21.15 -2.92
CA ILE A 135 -10.58 -19.71 -3.08
C ILE A 135 -9.49 -19.38 -4.11
N GLN A 136 -9.78 -18.46 -5.02
CA GLN A 136 -8.85 -18.08 -6.07
C GLN A 136 -7.77 -17.13 -5.55
N LEU A 137 -6.51 -17.44 -5.87
CA LEU A 137 -5.37 -16.53 -5.76
C LEU A 137 -4.54 -16.64 -7.02
N LYS A 138 -4.64 -15.65 -7.90
CA LYS A 138 -3.77 -15.53 -9.06
C LYS A 138 -3.08 -14.18 -9.09
N ILE A 139 -1.84 -14.16 -9.57
CA ILE A 139 -1.01 -12.95 -9.61
C ILE A 139 -0.36 -12.76 -10.97
N ALA A 140 -0.21 -11.50 -11.38
CA ALA A 140 0.57 -11.07 -12.51
C ALA A 140 1.49 -9.90 -12.09
N LYS A 141 2.53 -9.64 -12.88
CA LYS A 141 3.46 -8.53 -12.66
C LYS A 141 3.31 -7.50 -13.77
N LEU A 142 2.88 -6.29 -13.44
CA LEU A 142 2.74 -5.18 -14.37
C LEU A 142 3.99 -4.30 -14.33
N LYS A 143 4.57 -4.00 -15.50
CA LYS A 143 5.59 -2.96 -15.67
C LYS A 143 4.89 -1.62 -15.85
N VAL A 144 4.91 -0.78 -14.81
CA VAL A 144 4.28 0.55 -14.85
C VAL A 144 5.19 1.55 -15.56
N ASN A 145 6.50 1.45 -15.33
CA ASN A 145 7.54 2.20 -16.03
C ASN A 145 8.88 1.45 -15.90
N GLU A 146 9.98 2.05 -16.37
CA GLU A 146 11.31 1.43 -16.30
C GLU A 146 11.80 1.14 -14.88
N ASP A 147 11.33 1.90 -13.88
CA ASP A 147 11.78 1.82 -12.50
C ASP A 147 10.77 1.10 -11.57
N LEU A 148 9.53 0.88 -12.02
CA LEU A 148 8.43 0.37 -11.18
C LEU A 148 7.69 -0.82 -11.82
N ASN A 149 7.73 -1.94 -11.10
CA ASN A 149 6.84 -3.07 -11.31
C ASN A 149 5.88 -3.19 -10.14
N ILE A 150 4.61 -3.47 -10.40
CA ILE A 150 3.59 -3.69 -9.37
C ILE A 150 2.93 -5.07 -9.52
N PRO A 151 2.62 -5.75 -8.40
CA PRO A 151 1.82 -6.96 -8.44
C PRO A 151 0.34 -6.64 -8.68
N ILE A 152 -0.33 -7.46 -9.49
CA ILE A 152 -1.77 -7.42 -9.72
C ILE A 152 -2.32 -8.78 -9.29
N VAL A 153 -3.27 -8.80 -8.35
CA VAL A 153 -3.90 -10.02 -7.84
C VAL A 153 -5.37 -10.07 -8.22
N LEU A 154 -5.81 -11.26 -8.63
CA LEU A 154 -7.21 -11.60 -8.87
C LEU A 154 -7.65 -12.75 -7.95
N GLY A 155 -8.88 -12.63 -7.47
CA GLY A 155 -9.50 -13.53 -6.50
C GLY A 155 -9.47 -12.98 -5.07
N ASP A 156 -10.21 -13.63 -4.18
CA ASP A 156 -10.56 -13.09 -2.86
C ASP A 156 -9.62 -13.52 -1.73
N ALA A 157 -8.60 -14.32 -2.07
CA ALA A 157 -7.72 -14.94 -1.09
C ALA A 157 -7.05 -13.96 -0.13
N LEU A 158 -6.63 -12.77 -0.60
CA LEU A 158 -5.97 -11.78 0.24
C LEU A 158 -6.93 -11.24 1.32
N HIS A 159 -8.16 -10.90 0.94
CA HIS A 159 -9.17 -10.39 1.87
C HIS A 159 -9.73 -11.48 2.77
N TYR A 160 -9.95 -12.69 2.23
CA TYR A 160 -10.32 -13.84 3.04
C TYR A 160 -9.26 -14.11 4.14
N ALA A 161 -7.97 -14.09 3.78
CA ALA A 161 -6.89 -14.28 4.73
C ALA A 161 -6.82 -13.13 5.76
N GLU A 162 -6.96 -11.88 5.32
CA GLU A 162 -7.01 -10.71 6.19
C GLU A 162 -8.13 -10.84 7.24
N ASP A 163 -9.35 -11.16 6.80
CA ASP A 163 -10.51 -11.30 7.68
C ASP A 163 -10.35 -12.47 8.66
N LEU A 164 -9.81 -13.60 8.20
CA LEU A 164 -9.55 -14.77 9.04
C LEU A 164 -8.45 -14.48 10.08
N ILE A 165 -7.36 -13.84 9.68
CA ILE A 165 -6.26 -13.42 10.56
C ILE A 165 -6.75 -12.43 11.63
N LYS A 166 -7.64 -11.52 11.23
CA LYS A 166 -8.15 -10.47 12.11
C LYS A 166 -9.16 -10.98 13.14
N ASN A 167 -10.04 -11.89 12.73
CA ASN A 167 -11.23 -12.24 13.52
C ASN A 167 -11.18 -13.66 14.12
N THR A 168 -10.42 -14.59 13.52
CA THR A 168 -10.56 -16.02 13.82
C THR A 168 -9.26 -16.66 14.27
N ILE A 169 -8.12 -16.33 13.64
CA ILE A 169 -6.85 -16.96 13.95
C ILE A 169 -6.35 -16.42 15.30
N PRO A 170 -6.15 -17.29 16.31
CA PRO A 170 -5.53 -16.89 17.57
C PRO A 170 -4.14 -16.34 17.30
N GLU A 171 -3.73 -15.39 18.13
CA GLU A 171 -2.40 -14.81 17.99
C GLU A 171 -1.35 -15.90 18.11
N GLN A 172 -0.49 -16.02 17.10
CA GLN A 172 0.66 -16.90 17.19
C GLN A 172 1.61 -16.31 18.23
N GLU A 173 1.83 -17.05 19.32
CA GLU A 173 2.90 -16.72 20.27
C GLU A 173 4.23 -16.99 19.59
N ILE A 174 4.82 -15.92 19.09
CA ILE A 174 6.15 -15.93 18.50
C ILE A 174 7.10 -15.35 19.53
N ILE A 175 8.08 -16.15 19.96
CA ILE A 175 9.18 -15.68 20.80
C ILE A 175 10.04 -14.75 19.94
N PRO A 176 10.02 -13.43 20.19
CA PRO A 176 10.78 -12.49 19.37
C PRO A 176 12.28 -12.81 19.53
N ASP A 177 13.00 -12.93 18.42
CA ASP A 177 14.45 -13.03 18.48
C ASP A 177 15.08 -11.74 19.06
N ASP A 178 16.34 -11.79 19.51
CA ASP A 178 17.02 -10.64 20.12
C ASP A 178 17.37 -9.51 19.12
N LYS A 179 17.12 -9.69 17.82
CA LYS A 179 17.46 -8.67 16.82
C LYS A 179 16.51 -7.47 16.94
N PRO A 180 17.00 -6.24 16.76
CA PRO A 180 16.11 -5.09 16.71
C PRO A 180 15.16 -5.18 15.51
N LEU A 181 13.98 -4.59 15.64
CA LEU A 181 13.08 -4.37 14.51
C LEU A 181 13.77 -3.47 13.48
N ASP A 182 13.86 -3.94 12.25
CA ASP A 182 14.44 -3.19 11.14
C ASP A 182 13.33 -2.46 10.37
N LEU A 183 13.22 -1.16 10.63
CA LEU A 183 12.41 -0.20 9.85
C LEU A 183 13.31 0.84 9.16
N GLU A 184 14.53 0.45 8.79
CA GLU A 184 15.40 1.28 7.98
C GLU A 184 14.68 1.70 6.69
N GLY A 185 14.86 2.96 6.30
CA GLY A 185 14.18 3.56 5.15
C GLY A 185 12.76 4.10 5.39
N MET A 186 12.11 3.87 6.53
CA MET A 186 10.80 4.48 6.81
C MET A 186 10.92 6.00 7.06
N GLU A 187 10.78 6.86 6.07
CA GLU A 187 10.95 8.30 6.26
C GLU A 187 9.94 9.11 5.45
N CYS A 188 8.97 9.77 6.09
CA CYS A 188 8.04 10.65 5.39
C CYS A 188 8.37 12.12 5.62
N LYS A 189 9.18 12.69 4.72
CA LYS A 189 9.60 14.11 4.82
C LYS A 189 8.61 15.11 4.21
N TRP A 190 7.56 14.61 3.56
CA TRP A 190 6.63 15.41 2.78
C TRP A 190 5.41 15.83 3.61
N ASP A 191 4.97 17.07 3.42
CA ASP A 191 3.66 17.53 3.89
C ASP A 191 2.55 17.01 2.97
N LYS A 192 1.30 17.29 3.34
CA LYS A 192 0.14 17.08 2.47
C LYS A 192 0.32 17.73 1.10
N ILE A 193 -0.10 17.03 0.05
CA ILE A 193 0.20 17.37 -1.35
C ILE A 193 -1.10 17.76 -2.06
N LYS A 194 -1.22 19.02 -2.46
CA LYS A 194 -2.38 19.49 -3.23
C LYS A 194 -2.37 18.89 -4.65
N PRO A 195 -3.56 18.69 -5.26
CA PRO A 195 -3.69 18.28 -6.66
C PRO A 195 -2.84 19.13 -7.62
N PRO A 196 -2.45 18.55 -8.77
CA PRO A 196 -1.62 19.24 -9.76
C PRO A 196 -2.21 20.60 -10.17
N LYS A 197 -3.49 20.62 -10.58
CA LYS A 197 -4.16 21.80 -11.12
C LYS A 197 -5.17 22.39 -10.12
N ILE A 198 -5.43 23.69 -10.25
CA ILE A 198 -6.48 24.38 -9.50
C ILE A 198 -7.84 23.83 -9.94
N GLY A 199 -8.76 23.66 -8.99
CA GLY A 199 -10.08 23.08 -9.25
C GLY A 199 -10.10 21.55 -9.36
N GLN A 200 -8.96 20.88 -9.17
CA GLN A 200 -8.91 19.44 -8.98
C GLN A 200 -9.06 19.05 -7.52
N GLU A 201 -9.55 17.83 -7.31
CA GLU A 201 -9.69 17.14 -6.03
C GLU A 201 -8.97 15.78 -6.09
N VAL A 202 -8.74 15.16 -4.93
CA VAL A 202 -8.19 13.80 -4.81
C VAL A 202 -9.32 12.85 -4.44
N VAL A 203 -9.49 11.81 -5.24
CA VAL A 203 -10.52 10.77 -5.05
C VAL A 203 -9.83 9.45 -4.69
N SER A 204 -10.14 8.94 -3.50
CA SER A 204 -9.80 7.58 -3.08
C SER A 204 -10.99 6.67 -3.39
N LEU A 205 -10.76 5.61 -4.17
CA LEU A 205 -11.79 4.71 -4.66
C LEU A 205 -11.43 3.26 -4.33
N ILE A 206 -12.39 2.52 -3.81
CA ILE A 206 -12.34 1.07 -3.61
C ILE A 206 -13.52 0.46 -4.36
N VAL A 207 -13.26 -0.50 -5.26
CA VAL A 207 -14.29 -1.24 -5.99
C VAL A 207 -14.11 -2.73 -5.76
N ILE A 208 -15.21 -3.41 -5.41
CA ILE A 208 -15.26 -4.86 -5.25
C ILE A 208 -16.25 -5.43 -6.26
N SER A 209 -15.99 -6.64 -6.75
CA SER A 209 -16.99 -7.37 -7.54
C SER A 209 -17.97 -8.08 -6.61
N LYS A 210 -19.22 -8.27 -7.06
CA LYS A 210 -20.18 -9.19 -6.40
C LYS A 210 -20.15 -10.60 -6.98
N ASN A 211 -19.38 -10.83 -8.06
CA ASN A 211 -19.24 -12.15 -8.69
C ASN A 211 -17.78 -12.42 -9.08
N ASP A 212 -17.13 -13.26 -8.28
CA ASP A 212 -15.70 -13.52 -8.33
C ASP A 212 -15.25 -14.16 -9.64
N THR A 213 -16.10 -15.01 -10.25
CA THR A 213 -15.80 -15.70 -11.51
C THR A 213 -15.66 -14.77 -12.71
N THR A 214 -16.28 -13.58 -12.65
CA THR A 214 -16.25 -12.56 -13.72
C THR A 214 -15.63 -11.24 -13.28
N SER A 215 -15.10 -11.19 -12.06
CA SER A 215 -14.50 -10.00 -11.44
C SER A 215 -13.48 -9.32 -12.35
N TYR A 216 -12.62 -10.09 -13.01
CA TYR A 216 -11.58 -9.60 -13.91
C TYR A 216 -12.13 -8.81 -15.12
N LYS A 217 -13.27 -9.22 -15.69
CA LYS A 217 -13.93 -8.47 -16.79
C LYS A 217 -14.50 -7.15 -16.28
N ILE A 218 -15.18 -7.20 -15.13
CA ILE A 218 -15.76 -6.01 -14.50
C ILE A 218 -14.66 -5.02 -14.10
N PHE A 219 -13.56 -5.51 -13.55
CA PHE A 219 -12.42 -4.67 -13.21
C PHE A 219 -11.76 -4.05 -14.45
N SER A 220 -11.63 -4.81 -15.54
CA SER A 220 -11.18 -4.27 -16.83
C SER A 220 -12.09 -3.15 -17.33
N GLU A 221 -13.43 -3.33 -17.25
CA GLU A 221 -14.41 -2.31 -17.64
C GLU A 221 -14.29 -1.05 -16.79
N VAL A 222 -14.19 -1.19 -15.46
CA VAL A 222 -14.02 -0.06 -14.54
C VAL A 222 -12.70 0.69 -14.79
N LEU A 223 -11.60 -0.03 -14.98
CA LEU A 223 -10.30 0.58 -15.28
C LEU A 223 -10.32 1.32 -16.61
N GLN A 224 -10.99 0.76 -17.63
CA GLN A 224 -11.17 1.43 -18.91
C GLN A 224 -12.01 2.72 -18.76
N ALA A 225 -13.11 2.68 -18.01
CA ALA A 225 -13.92 3.86 -17.73
C ALA A 225 -13.12 4.95 -16.99
N ILE A 226 -12.26 4.57 -16.05
CA ILE A 226 -11.35 5.51 -15.38
C ILE A 226 -10.40 6.16 -16.40
N ASP A 227 -9.80 5.37 -17.29
CA ASP A 227 -8.89 5.89 -18.31
C ASP A 227 -9.61 6.79 -19.33
N ASP A 228 -10.86 6.50 -19.69
CA ASP A 228 -11.66 7.31 -20.60
C ASP A 228 -12.05 8.66 -19.95
N ILE A 229 -12.40 8.66 -18.66
CA ILE A 229 -12.86 9.86 -17.93
C ILE A 229 -11.70 10.73 -17.46
N TYR A 230 -10.64 10.13 -16.90
CA TYR A 230 -9.51 10.84 -16.28
C TYR A 230 -8.30 10.96 -17.21
N GLY A 231 -8.24 10.15 -18.27
CA GLY A 231 -7.08 10.00 -19.13
C GLY A 231 -6.03 9.03 -18.56
N SER A 232 -4.89 8.96 -19.25
CA SER A 232 -3.76 8.10 -18.91
C SER A 232 -3.34 8.18 -17.42
N PRO A 233 -2.77 7.11 -16.83
CA PRO A 233 -2.28 7.09 -15.45
C PRO A 233 -1.42 8.31 -15.06
N HIS A 234 -0.54 8.77 -15.95
CA HIS A 234 0.29 9.96 -15.72
C HIS A 234 -0.51 11.27 -15.51
N ARG A 235 -1.65 11.43 -16.19
CA ARG A 235 -2.50 12.64 -16.11
C ARG A 235 -3.30 12.72 -14.82
N ARG A 236 -3.58 11.57 -14.21
CA ARG A 236 -4.43 11.43 -13.02
C ARG A 236 -3.65 11.18 -11.74
N LYS A 237 -2.31 11.27 -11.76
CA LYS A 237 -1.48 11.18 -10.55
C LYS A 237 -1.78 12.36 -9.61
N PRO A 238 -2.12 12.10 -8.33
CA PRO A 238 -2.47 13.15 -7.37
C PRO A 238 -1.26 13.94 -6.85
N ILE A 239 -0.04 13.54 -7.21
CA ILE A 239 1.21 14.16 -6.78
C ILE A 239 1.99 14.73 -7.97
N THR A 240 2.66 15.86 -7.76
CA THR A 240 3.62 16.43 -8.71
C THR A 240 4.80 17.04 -7.97
N VAL A 241 5.96 17.08 -8.64
CA VAL A 241 7.19 17.68 -8.09
C VAL A 241 6.96 19.10 -7.58
N GLN A 242 6.17 19.90 -8.30
CA GLN A 242 5.90 21.31 -7.96
C GLN A 242 5.06 21.48 -6.68
N ARG A 243 4.26 20.46 -6.32
CA ARG A 243 3.37 20.49 -5.15
C ARG A 243 4.01 19.87 -3.90
N LEU A 244 5.17 19.22 -4.04
CA LEU A 244 5.91 18.63 -2.91
C LEU A 244 6.51 19.72 -2.02
N LYS A 245 6.14 19.68 -0.74
CA LYS A 245 6.68 20.57 0.29
C LYS A 245 7.30 19.74 1.41
N LEU A 246 8.58 19.98 1.69
CA LEU A 246 9.22 19.42 2.89
C LEU A 246 8.67 20.12 4.13
N LYS A 247 8.29 19.34 5.14
CA LYS A 247 7.88 19.87 6.45
C LYS A 247 8.48 19.03 7.57
N ALA A 248 9.49 19.61 8.22
CA ALA A 248 10.11 19.07 9.41
C ALA A 248 9.27 19.41 10.66
N ASN A 249 8.15 18.71 10.86
CA ASN A 249 7.39 18.84 12.10
C ASN A 249 8.00 17.93 13.18
N LEU A 250 8.42 18.49 14.31
CA LEU A 250 8.99 17.74 15.44
C LEU A 250 8.06 16.64 15.95
N ARG A 251 6.73 16.86 15.95
CA ARG A 251 5.75 15.83 16.35
C ARG A 251 5.77 14.64 15.38
N LYS A 252 5.91 14.92 14.08
CA LYS A 252 5.97 13.90 13.02
C LYS A 252 7.24 13.07 13.13
N ILE A 253 8.38 13.75 13.27
CA ILE A 253 9.70 13.11 13.48
C ILE A 253 9.70 12.25 14.75
N ASN A 254 9.07 12.73 15.83
CA ASN A 254 8.94 11.96 17.06
C ASN A 254 8.07 10.70 16.88
N ALA A 255 6.94 10.80 16.17
CA ALA A 255 6.10 9.64 15.85
C ALA A 255 6.88 8.61 15.00
N GLU A 256 7.56 9.05 13.95
CA GLU A 256 8.41 8.18 13.11
C GLU A 256 9.52 7.51 13.92
N MET A 257 10.20 8.27 14.78
CA MET A 257 11.25 7.73 15.66
C MET A 257 10.70 6.69 16.63
N LYS A 258 9.54 6.94 17.25
CA LYS A 258 8.91 5.99 18.16
C LYS A 258 8.48 4.72 17.43
N ALA A 259 7.94 4.83 16.22
CA ALA A 259 7.61 3.68 15.39
C ALA A 259 8.86 2.86 15.03
N LYS A 260 9.96 3.51 14.62
CA LYS A 260 11.23 2.83 14.27
C LYS A 260 11.93 2.17 15.45
N LEU A 261 12.21 2.97 16.49
CA LEU A 261 13.14 2.59 17.54
C LEU A 261 12.42 1.97 18.75
N GLY A 262 11.10 2.05 18.80
CA GLY A 262 10.30 1.66 19.97
C GLY A 262 10.51 2.53 21.21
N LYS A 263 11.39 3.55 21.13
CA LYS A 263 11.79 4.43 22.24
C LYS A 263 12.12 5.84 21.77
N PHE A 264 12.11 6.79 22.71
CA PHE A 264 12.55 8.15 22.47
C PHE A 264 14.08 8.23 22.36
N ASN A 265 14.61 8.92 21.34
CA ASN A 265 16.04 9.11 21.12
C ASN A 265 16.34 10.58 20.72
N LEU A 266 16.81 11.38 21.67
CA LEU A 266 17.02 12.81 21.46
C LEU A 266 18.07 13.14 20.37
N PRO A 267 19.24 12.48 20.31
CA PRO A 267 20.19 12.66 19.20
C PRO A 267 19.58 12.40 17.81
N TYR A 268 18.79 11.33 17.66
CA TYR A 268 18.10 11.00 16.40
C TYR A 268 17.08 12.08 16.02
N LEU A 269 16.31 12.57 17.00
CA LEU A 269 15.31 13.62 16.78
C LEU A 269 15.96 14.92 16.30
N ILE A 270 17.04 15.36 16.96
CA ILE A 270 17.77 16.58 16.60
C ILE A 270 18.41 16.42 15.21
N LYS A 271 19.08 15.30 14.94
CA LYS A 271 19.67 15.01 13.62
C LYS A 271 18.62 15.06 12.51
N SER A 272 17.49 14.36 12.69
CA SER A 272 16.41 14.29 11.71
C SER A 272 15.76 15.66 11.48
N TRP A 273 15.58 16.45 12.55
CA TRP A 273 15.06 17.81 12.46
C TRP A 273 16.02 18.75 11.72
N MET A 274 17.32 18.68 12.00
CA MET A 274 18.34 19.47 11.28
C MET A 274 18.37 19.11 9.80
N ILE A 275 18.36 17.83 9.45
CA ILE A 275 18.29 17.37 8.05
C ILE A 275 17.01 17.88 7.38
N GLY A 276 15.85 17.80 8.05
CA GLY A 276 14.60 18.30 7.49
C GLY A 276 14.57 19.83 7.28
N LYS A 277 15.16 20.59 8.21
CA LYS A 277 15.19 22.06 8.17
C LYS A 277 16.21 22.61 7.15
N TYR A 278 17.42 22.04 7.12
CA TYR A 278 18.53 22.56 6.30
C TYR A 278 18.72 21.77 5.00
N GLY A 279 18.31 20.50 4.93
CA GLY A 279 18.41 19.66 3.74
C GLY A 279 17.61 20.18 2.54
N LYS A 280 16.52 20.95 2.78
CA LYS A 280 15.75 21.63 1.74
C LYS A 280 16.60 22.59 0.90
N HIS A 281 17.57 23.26 1.52
CA HIS A 281 18.40 24.26 0.85
C HIS A 281 19.65 23.67 0.18
N ILE A 282 20.14 22.54 0.69
CA ILE A 282 21.42 21.94 0.29
C ILE A 282 21.22 20.83 -0.75
N TRP A 283 20.15 20.05 -0.66
CA TRP A 283 20.00 18.79 -1.38
C TRP A 283 19.06 18.86 -2.59
N LEU A 284 17.90 19.52 -2.45
CA LEU A 284 16.90 19.64 -3.55
C LEU A 284 17.32 20.58 -4.69
N LYS A 285 18.36 21.41 -4.49
CA LYS A 285 18.87 22.33 -5.52
C LYS A 285 19.95 21.72 -6.43
N LYS A 286 20.56 20.61 -6.04
CA LYS A 286 21.54 19.88 -6.86
C LYS A 286 20.82 19.04 -7.92
N GLU A 287 21.47 18.73 -9.04
CA GLU A 287 20.89 17.91 -10.12
C GLU A 287 20.36 16.55 -9.61
N ASN A 288 21.12 15.88 -8.74
CA ASN A 288 20.70 14.65 -8.07
C ASN A 288 19.37 14.78 -7.30
N GLY A 289 19.08 15.96 -6.74
CA GLY A 289 17.82 16.23 -6.04
C GLY A 289 16.63 16.38 -6.99
N LYS A 290 16.82 16.94 -8.18
CA LYS A 290 15.76 17.05 -9.21
C LYS A 290 15.41 15.70 -9.80
N ASP A 291 16.40 14.86 -10.06
CA ASP A 291 16.17 13.51 -10.58
C ASP A 291 15.54 12.60 -9.54
N TYR A 292 15.93 12.72 -8.27
CA TYR A 292 15.23 12.07 -7.17
C TYR A 292 13.74 12.47 -7.11
N LEU A 293 13.40 13.75 -7.26
CA LEU A 293 12.00 14.19 -7.25
C LEU A 293 11.19 13.63 -8.44
N LYS A 294 11.79 13.56 -9.63
CA LYS A 294 11.15 12.95 -10.80
C LYS A 294 10.92 11.46 -10.58
N LYS A 295 11.94 10.75 -10.09
CA LYS A 295 11.86 9.33 -9.76
C LYS A 295 10.86 9.03 -8.66
N LEU A 296 10.79 9.88 -7.62
CA LEU A 296 9.77 9.77 -6.58
C LEU A 296 8.37 9.74 -7.19
N VAL A 297 8.06 10.67 -8.10
CA VAL A 297 6.75 10.69 -8.78
C VAL A 297 6.55 9.48 -9.70
N ALA A 298 7.61 9.00 -10.37
CA ALA A 298 7.55 7.80 -11.20
C ALA A 298 7.26 6.52 -10.38
N LEU A 299 7.95 6.37 -9.25
CA LEU A 299 7.88 5.25 -8.29
C LEU A 299 6.68 5.32 -7.34
N THR A 300 5.85 6.36 -7.46
CA THR A 300 4.62 6.47 -6.68
C THR A 300 3.54 5.63 -7.31
N ASP A 301 3.08 4.66 -6.52
CA ASP A 301 1.94 3.82 -6.83
C ASP A 301 0.65 4.50 -6.38
N THR A 302 -0.36 4.43 -7.25
CA THR A 302 -1.69 5.02 -7.08
C THR A 302 -2.80 4.03 -7.42
N LEU A 303 -2.44 2.80 -7.81
CA LEU A 303 -3.38 1.76 -8.22
C LEU A 303 -2.89 0.42 -7.67
N THR A 304 -3.60 -0.09 -6.69
CA THR A 304 -3.40 -1.43 -6.14
C THR A 304 -4.56 -2.30 -6.58
N ILE A 305 -4.26 -3.50 -7.11
CA ILE A 305 -5.26 -4.52 -7.40
C ILE A 305 -4.93 -5.76 -6.58
N ASP A 306 -5.67 -5.98 -5.51
CA ASP A 306 -5.42 -7.00 -4.48
C ASP A 306 -6.58 -8.02 -4.37
N GLY A 307 -7.38 -8.14 -5.44
CA GLY A 307 -8.73 -8.70 -5.40
C GLY A 307 -9.82 -7.61 -5.41
N ARG A 308 -9.45 -6.37 -5.12
CA ARG A 308 -10.27 -5.16 -5.29
C ARG A 308 -9.51 -4.15 -6.14
N ILE A 309 -10.21 -3.19 -6.76
CA ILE A 309 -9.55 -2.01 -7.31
C ILE A 309 -9.44 -0.99 -6.19
N ASN A 310 -8.21 -0.65 -5.79
CA ASN A 310 -7.92 0.44 -4.88
C ASN A 310 -7.15 1.51 -5.67
N THR A 311 -7.67 2.72 -5.80
CA THR A 311 -6.94 3.78 -6.50
C THR A 311 -7.11 5.16 -5.88
N VAL A 312 -6.06 5.97 -5.97
CA VAL A 312 -6.08 7.39 -5.62
C VAL A 312 -5.76 8.21 -6.86
N ILE A 313 -6.75 8.95 -7.33
CA ILE A 313 -6.64 9.74 -8.57
C ILE A 313 -6.95 11.21 -8.29
N SER A 314 -6.36 12.10 -9.08
CA SER A 314 -6.77 13.51 -9.12
C SER A 314 -7.50 13.85 -10.40
N GLY A 315 -8.60 14.60 -10.27
CA GLY A 315 -9.40 15.08 -11.40
C GLY A 315 -10.32 16.21 -10.96
N THR A 316 -11.18 16.68 -11.87
CA THR A 316 -12.19 17.71 -11.56
C THR A 316 -13.45 17.09 -10.95
N PRO A 317 -14.30 17.87 -10.27
CA PRO A 317 -15.59 17.40 -9.78
C PRO A 317 -16.48 16.78 -10.87
N GLN A 318 -16.42 17.30 -12.10
CA GLN A 318 -17.17 16.75 -13.24
C GLN A 318 -16.68 15.35 -13.63
N GLN A 319 -15.36 15.11 -13.57
CA GLN A 319 -14.79 13.78 -13.81
C GLN A 319 -15.19 12.81 -12.70
N ARG A 320 -15.22 13.26 -11.45
CA ARG A 320 -15.73 12.49 -10.32
C ARG A 320 -17.20 12.11 -10.54
N GLU A 321 -18.05 13.07 -10.86
CA GLU A 321 -19.49 12.84 -11.07
C GLU A 321 -19.76 11.88 -12.24
N ALA A 322 -19.02 12.00 -13.33
CA ALA A 322 -19.10 11.05 -14.45
C ALA A 322 -18.71 9.61 -14.02
N LEU A 323 -17.63 9.47 -13.24
CA LEU A 323 -17.21 8.16 -12.74
C LEU A 323 -18.20 7.60 -11.72
N THR A 324 -18.73 8.43 -10.82
CA THR A 324 -19.77 8.06 -9.87
C THR A 324 -21.00 7.56 -10.60
N GLY A 325 -21.50 8.26 -11.61
CA GLY A 325 -22.65 7.80 -12.40
C GLY A 325 -22.40 6.47 -13.11
N TYR A 326 -21.19 6.25 -13.63
CA TYR A 326 -20.81 4.96 -14.22
C TYR A 326 -20.80 3.82 -13.18
N LEU A 327 -20.19 4.05 -12.01
CA LEU A 327 -20.11 3.08 -10.93
C LEU A 327 -21.48 2.79 -10.30
N ASP A 328 -22.33 3.80 -10.13
CA ASP A 328 -23.70 3.65 -9.65
C ASP A 328 -24.52 2.76 -10.57
N ASN A 329 -24.38 2.90 -11.89
CA ASN A 329 -25.04 2.01 -12.85
C ASN A 329 -24.59 0.55 -12.66
N LEU A 330 -23.29 0.30 -12.47
CA LEU A 330 -22.78 -1.04 -12.21
C LEU A 330 -23.25 -1.59 -10.86
N GLU A 331 -23.25 -0.77 -9.80
CA GLU A 331 -23.70 -1.14 -8.46
C GLU A 331 -25.21 -1.44 -8.43
N ASN A 332 -26.03 -0.60 -9.08
CA ASN A 332 -27.49 -0.80 -9.23
C ASN A 332 -27.82 -2.06 -10.05
N SER A 333 -26.97 -2.43 -11.01
CA SER A 333 -27.10 -3.69 -11.74
C SER A 333 -26.59 -4.92 -10.96
N GLY A 334 -26.12 -4.73 -9.72
CA GLY A 334 -25.65 -5.80 -8.85
C GLY A 334 -24.28 -6.37 -9.23
N LYS A 335 -23.51 -5.70 -10.10
CA LYS A 335 -22.20 -6.20 -10.56
C LYS A 335 -21.06 -5.90 -9.59
N ILE A 336 -21.12 -4.75 -8.92
CA ILE A 336 -20.09 -4.29 -7.98
C ILE A 336 -20.71 -3.78 -6.69
N ALA A 337 -19.86 -3.57 -5.69
CA ALA A 337 -20.08 -2.56 -4.66
C ALA A 337 -18.85 -1.65 -4.61
N TYR A 338 -19.02 -0.37 -4.30
CA TYR A 338 -17.88 0.53 -4.23
C TYR A 338 -18.00 1.57 -3.11
N GLY A 339 -16.84 2.02 -2.63
CA GLY A 339 -16.70 3.12 -1.70
C GLY A 339 -15.79 4.19 -2.26
N MET A 340 -16.15 5.45 -2.06
CA MET A 340 -15.39 6.60 -2.56
C MET A 340 -15.24 7.66 -1.46
N HIS A 341 -14.07 8.30 -1.41
CA HIS A 341 -13.83 9.45 -0.56
C HIS A 341 -13.12 10.56 -1.32
N VAL A 342 -13.61 11.80 -1.17
CA VAL A 342 -13.03 12.99 -1.78
C VAL A 342 -12.24 13.77 -0.72
N SER A 343 -11.04 14.21 -1.10
CA SER A 343 -10.16 15.01 -0.26
C SER A 343 -9.50 16.14 -1.06
N GLU A 344 -9.12 17.21 -0.37
CA GLU A 344 -8.47 18.38 -1.01
C GLU A 344 -6.98 18.18 -1.30
N GLU A 345 -6.39 17.14 -0.73
CA GLU A 345 -4.96 16.88 -0.73
C GLU A 345 -4.69 15.39 -0.57
N SER A 346 -3.57 14.92 -1.08
CA SER A 346 -3.08 13.57 -0.87
C SER A 346 -2.03 13.55 0.24
N ILE A 347 -1.88 12.39 0.86
CA ILE A 347 -0.84 12.12 1.85
C ILE A 347 0.03 11.00 1.29
N MET A 348 1.34 11.18 1.39
CA MET A 348 2.29 10.17 0.95
C MET A 348 2.93 9.51 2.16
N SER A 349 3.02 8.19 2.17
CA SER A 349 3.86 7.41 3.08
C SER A 349 5.05 6.91 2.28
N CYS A 350 6.26 7.15 2.79
CA CYS A 350 7.49 6.94 2.02
C CYS A 350 8.34 5.84 2.64
N TYR A 351 8.75 4.90 1.79
CA TYR A 351 9.84 3.98 2.04
C TYR A 351 11.02 4.35 1.15
N VAL A 352 12.09 4.80 1.77
CA VAL A 352 13.30 5.32 1.13
C VAL A 352 14.49 4.50 1.62
N ARG A 353 14.77 3.36 0.98
CA ARG A 353 15.86 2.47 1.41
C ARG A 353 17.23 3.08 1.15
N ASP A 354 17.55 3.39 -0.10
CA ASP A 354 18.81 4.04 -0.46
C ASP A 354 18.60 5.07 -1.58
N ILE A 355 18.85 6.33 -1.22
CA ILE A 355 18.69 7.51 -2.08
C ILE A 355 19.62 7.45 -3.30
N SER A 356 20.73 6.71 -3.20
CA SER A 356 21.73 6.54 -4.23
C SER A 356 21.43 5.39 -5.21
N THR A 357 20.79 4.30 -4.76
CA THR A 357 20.42 3.16 -5.63
C THR A 357 19.04 3.28 -6.25
N HIS A 358 18.25 4.29 -5.87
CA HIS A 358 16.92 4.59 -6.40
C HIS A 358 15.83 3.55 -6.08
N GLU A 359 16.04 2.69 -5.09
CA GLU A 359 15.04 1.71 -4.65
C GLU A 359 14.12 2.34 -3.59
N HIS A 360 13.07 3.00 -4.08
CA HIS A 360 12.08 3.70 -3.26
C HIS A 360 10.67 3.34 -3.68
N ILE A 361 9.78 3.18 -2.71
CA ILE A 361 8.37 2.92 -2.95
C ILE A 361 7.58 3.95 -2.16
N HIS A 362 6.66 4.61 -2.84
CA HIS A 362 5.86 5.68 -2.26
C HIS A 362 4.39 5.30 -2.37
N PHE A 363 3.76 5.17 -1.20
CA PHE A 363 2.32 4.93 -1.09
C PHE A 363 1.63 6.28 -1.04
N VAL A 364 0.57 6.43 -1.84
CA VAL A 364 -0.27 7.62 -1.79
C VAL A 364 -1.68 7.25 -1.37
N ASP A 365 -2.18 8.03 -0.41
CA ASP A 365 -3.54 7.95 0.10
C ASP A 365 -4.22 9.34 -0.02
N GLY A 366 -5.55 9.36 0.05
CA GLY A 366 -6.32 10.58 0.19
C GLY A 366 -6.10 11.24 1.57
N GLY A 367 -6.20 12.56 1.62
CA GLY A 367 -6.17 13.31 2.86
C GLY A 367 -7.35 12.98 3.77
N ASN A 368 -7.23 13.30 5.05
CA ASN A 368 -8.33 13.25 6.02
C ASN A 368 -9.05 11.89 6.13
N GLY A 369 -8.36 10.76 5.91
CA GLY A 369 -8.94 9.42 6.06
C GLY A 369 -8.98 8.58 4.80
N GLY A 370 -8.76 9.17 3.62
CA GLY A 370 -8.48 8.48 2.36
C GLY A 370 -9.19 7.14 2.16
N TYR A 371 -8.40 6.08 1.96
CA TYR A 371 -8.87 4.70 1.81
C TYR A 371 -9.72 4.22 2.98
N THR A 372 -9.38 4.53 4.23
CA THR A 372 -10.19 4.06 5.36
C THR A 372 -11.61 4.64 5.34
N LYS A 373 -11.79 5.88 4.88
CA LYS A 373 -13.13 6.47 4.69
C LYS A 373 -13.86 5.89 3.49
N ALA A 374 -13.15 5.64 2.38
CA ALA A 374 -13.73 4.93 1.24
C ALA A 374 -14.19 3.52 1.66
N ALA A 375 -13.37 2.80 2.42
CA ALA A 375 -13.69 1.49 2.97
C ALA A 375 -14.89 1.54 3.93
N LYS A 376 -15.01 2.59 4.75
CA LYS A 376 -16.21 2.79 5.58
C LYS A 376 -17.47 2.96 4.73
N SER A 377 -17.40 3.73 3.63
CA SER A 377 -18.52 3.89 2.71
C SER A 377 -18.90 2.58 2.03
N LEU A 378 -17.92 1.77 1.66
CA LEU A 378 -18.14 0.44 1.07
C LEU A 378 -18.78 -0.52 2.09
N LYS A 379 -18.26 -0.55 3.32
CA LYS A 379 -18.75 -1.43 4.40
C LYS A 379 -20.21 -1.21 4.76
N ALA A 380 -20.76 -0.02 4.50
CA ALA A 380 -22.17 0.26 4.70
C ALA A 380 -23.09 -0.35 3.62
N LYS A 381 -22.52 -0.88 2.54
CA LYS A 381 -23.24 -1.41 1.36
C LYS A 381 -23.12 -2.93 1.18
N ILE A 382 -22.26 -3.59 1.98
CA ILE A 382 -21.97 -5.04 1.90
C ILE A 382 -22.60 -5.80 3.05
#